data_AF-A0A9D1F7H8-F1
#
_entry.id   AF-A0A9D1F7H8-F1
#
_cell.length_a   1.000
_cell.length_b   1.000
_cell.length_c   1.000
_cell.angle_alpha   90.00
_cell.angle_beta   90.00
_cell.angle_gamma   90.00
#
_symmetry.space_group_name_H-M   'P 1'
#
loop_
_entity.id
_entity.type
_entity.pdbx_description
1 polymer ?
#
loop_
_entity_poly.entity_id
_entity_poly.type
_entity_poly.pdbx_seq_one_letter_code
_entity_poly.pdbx_strand_id
1 'polypeptide(L)'
;MKLTYSLCGDYLIPNLALEDTKEYHFGKYGRMRCAYLKNHRPALYNSLLLTEKLLPHLAEIDAACREQMETIEKAMMKQEGVTEALKAADQMGWVRRMNSIHSRAEETVLHDLIYDG
;
A
#
# COMPACT_ATOMS: atom_id res chain seq x y z
N MET A 1 14.19 19.30 -21.57
CA MET A 1 12.76 19.69 -21.49
C MET A 1 12.59 21.03 -22.22
N LYS A 2 11.70 21.15 -23.20
CA LYS A 2 11.46 22.41 -23.94
C LYS A 2 10.19 23.04 -23.37
N LEU A 3 10.30 24.15 -22.63
CA LEU A 3 9.12 24.84 -22.09
C LEU A 3 8.28 25.37 -23.27
N THR A 4 7.00 25.03 -23.29
CA THR A 4 6.02 25.59 -24.22
C THR A 4 5.14 26.58 -23.47
N TYR A 5 4.58 27.57 -24.17
CA TYR A 5 3.82 28.64 -23.56
C TYR A 5 2.47 28.80 -24.26
N SER A 6 1.45 29.17 -23.50
CA SER A 6 0.12 29.54 -24.01
C SER A 6 -0.13 31.03 -23.74
N LEU A 7 -0.69 31.74 -24.73
CA LEU A 7 -1.03 33.15 -24.59
C LEU A 7 -2.38 33.29 -23.85
N CYS A 8 -2.36 33.95 -22.70
CA CYS A 8 -3.55 34.31 -21.93
C CYS A 8 -3.61 35.83 -21.77
N GLY A 9 -4.39 36.49 -22.63
CA GLY A 9 -4.41 37.95 -22.73
C GLY A 9 -3.06 38.46 -23.23
N ASP A 10 -2.42 39.33 -22.43
CA ASP A 10 -1.12 39.94 -22.77
C ASP A 10 0.08 39.15 -22.21
N TYR A 11 -0.15 38.00 -21.58
CA TYR A 11 0.89 37.21 -20.90
C TYR A 11 1.08 35.83 -21.54
N LEU A 12 2.33 35.39 -21.63
CA LEU A 12 2.70 34.02 -21.96
C LEU A 12 2.86 33.19 -20.69
N ILE A 13 1.95 32.24 -20.48
CA ILE A 13 1.96 31.34 -19.32
C ILE A 13 2.65 30.03 -19.74
N PRO A 14 3.67 29.56 -18.99
CA PRO A 14 4.31 28.29 -19.30
C PRO A 14 3.33 27.13 -19.09
N ASN A 15 3.29 26.22 -20.07
CA ASN A 15 2.52 24.99 -20.00
C ASN A 15 3.26 24.00 -19.11
N LEU A 16 2.93 24.04 -17.82
CA LEU A 16 3.44 23.09 -16.84
C LEU A 16 2.55 21.85 -16.87
N ALA A 17 3.14 20.71 -17.21
CA ALA A 17 2.50 19.40 -17.13
C ALA A 17 3.42 18.48 -16.34
N LEU A 18 2.83 17.62 -15.51
CA LEU A 18 3.55 16.54 -14.84
C LEU A 18 4.00 15.53 -15.90
N GLU A 19 5.20 14.97 -15.72
CA GLU A 19 5.69 13.92 -16.61
C GLU A 19 4.89 12.62 -16.44
N ASP A 20 4.43 12.36 -15.20
CA ASP A 20 3.56 11.24 -14.88
C ASP A 20 2.11 11.70 -14.67
N THR A 21 1.23 11.28 -15.57
CA THR A 21 -0.23 11.52 -15.51
C THR A 21 -1.00 10.31 -15.01
N LYS A 22 -0.32 9.25 -14.55
CA LYS A 22 -1.00 8.05 -14.05
C LYS A 22 -1.74 8.35 -12.76
N GLU A 23 -2.99 7.91 -12.72
CA GLU A 23 -3.74 7.85 -11.47
C GLU A 23 -3.30 6.63 -10.67
N TYR A 24 -2.72 6.87 -9.49
CA TYR A 24 -2.33 5.83 -8.55
C TYR A 24 -3.45 5.59 -7.55
N HIS A 25 -3.90 4.34 -7.47
CA HIS A 25 -4.86 3.88 -6.47
C HIS A 25 -4.15 2.95 -5.47
N PHE A 26 -4.22 3.28 -4.19
CA PHE A 26 -3.71 2.44 -3.10
C PHE A 26 -4.69 2.40 -1.94
N GLY A 27 -4.79 1.24 -1.32
CA GLY A 27 -5.74 0.92 -0.26
C GLY A 27 -5.25 1.29 1.14
N LYS A 28 -5.63 0.46 2.10
CA LYS A 28 -5.32 0.61 3.53
C LYS A 28 -3.82 0.74 3.78
N TYR A 29 -3.01 -0.14 3.20
CA TYR A 29 -1.58 -0.24 3.49
C TYR A 29 -0.80 0.93 2.89
N GLY A 30 -1.14 1.37 1.68
CA GLY A 30 -0.56 2.58 1.09
C GLY A 30 -0.84 3.83 1.94
N ARG A 31 -2.05 3.97 2.47
CA ARG A 31 -2.38 5.10 3.39
C ARG A 31 -1.61 5.01 4.70
N MET A 32 -1.46 3.81 5.27
CA MET A 32 -0.68 3.60 6.48
C MET A 32 0.80 3.94 6.27
N ARG A 33 1.40 3.47 5.17
CA ARG A 33 2.78 3.82 4.79
C ARG A 33 2.96 5.32 4.61
N CYS A 34 2.02 5.99 3.95
CA CYS A 34 2.06 7.44 3.79
C CYS A 34 2.06 8.18 5.13
N ALA A 35 1.15 7.80 6.04
CA ALA A 35 1.08 8.38 7.38
C ALA A 35 2.37 8.12 8.18
N TYR A 36 2.91 6.90 8.11
CA TYR A 36 4.15 6.54 8.78
C TYR A 36 5.34 7.35 8.25
N LEU A 37 5.52 7.43 6.93
CA LEU A 37 6.59 8.21 6.32
C LEU A 37 6.51 9.68 6.74
N LYS A 38 5.31 10.26 6.76
CA LYS A 38 5.12 11.66 7.15
C LYS A 38 5.47 11.93 8.62
N ASN A 39 5.09 11.02 9.53
CA ASN A 39 5.25 11.23 10.97
C ASN A 39 6.60 10.77 11.51
N HIS A 40 7.18 9.71 10.94
CA HIS A 40 8.37 9.04 11.50
C HIS A 40 9.60 9.11 10.58
N ARG A 41 9.42 9.28 9.26
CA ARG A 41 10.53 9.37 8.30
C ARG A 41 10.38 10.57 7.33
N PRO A 42 10.27 11.81 7.85
CA PRO A 42 9.95 12.99 7.04
C PRO A 42 10.99 13.28 5.95
N ALA A 43 12.26 12.94 6.17
CA ALA A 43 13.31 13.10 5.16
C ALA A 43 13.03 12.23 3.91
N LEU A 44 12.69 10.95 4.12
CA LEU A 44 12.35 10.04 3.03
C LEU A 44 11.06 10.47 2.34
N TYR A 45 10.02 10.84 3.12
CA TYR A 45 8.77 11.37 2.59
C TYR A 45 9.01 12.55 1.65
N ASN A 46 9.78 13.55 2.09
CA ASN A 46 10.07 14.73 1.29
C ASN A 46 10.90 14.39 0.05
N SER A 47 11.87 13.48 0.14
CA SER A 47 12.62 13.05 -1.05
C SER A 47 11.72 12.37 -2.10
N LEU A 48 10.78 11.54 -1.68
CA LEU A 48 9.85 10.86 -2.58
C LEU A 48 8.85 11.85 -3.19
N LEU A 49 8.41 12.82 -2.40
CA LEU A 49 7.50 13.88 -2.87
C LEU A 49 8.18 14.77 -3.91
N LEU A 50 9.41 15.23 -3.64
CA LEU A 50 10.17 16.10 -4.53
C LEU A 50 10.64 15.41 -5.82
N THR A 51 10.76 14.08 -5.79
CA THR A 51 11.11 13.28 -6.97
C THR A 51 9.90 12.72 -7.70
N GLU A 52 8.68 13.11 -7.30
CA GLU A 52 7.40 12.60 -7.84
C GLU A 52 7.21 11.07 -7.71
N LYS A 53 8.03 10.41 -6.87
CA LYS A 53 8.01 8.95 -6.67
C LYS A 53 7.14 8.50 -5.49
N LEU A 54 6.50 9.43 -4.79
CA LEU A 54 5.68 9.10 -3.62
C LEU A 54 4.50 8.20 -4.00
N LEU A 55 3.68 8.59 -4.96
CA LEU A 55 2.50 7.82 -5.36
C LEU A 55 2.82 6.42 -5.89
N PRO A 56 3.79 6.22 -6.80
CA PRO A 56 4.17 4.86 -7.23
C PRO A 56 4.69 4.01 -6.08
N HIS A 57 5.49 4.58 -5.17
CA HIS A 57 5.97 3.85 -3.99
C HIS A 57 4.81 3.38 -3.10
N LEU A 58 3.82 4.24 -2.83
CA LEU A 58 2.67 3.86 -2.00
C LEU A 58 1.81 2.77 -2.65
N ALA A 59 1.66 2.81 -3.98
CA ALA A 59 0.94 1.76 -4.73
C ALA A 59 1.69 0.42 -4.74
N GLU A 60 3.02 0.47 -4.89
CA GLU A 60 3.89 -0.70 -4.82
C GLU A 60 3.83 -1.37 -3.44
N ILE A 61 3.98 -0.59 -2.36
CA ILE A 61 3.88 -1.10 -0.99
C ILE A 61 2.48 -1.68 -0.72
N ASP A 62 1.40 -1.03 -1.18
CA ASP A 62 0.05 -1.55 -0.99
C ASP A 62 -0.18 -2.89 -1.70
N ALA A 63 0.37 -3.05 -2.91
CA ALA A 63 0.33 -4.31 -3.64
C ALA A 63 1.16 -5.39 -2.96
N ALA A 64 2.39 -5.07 -2.54
CA ALA A 64 3.29 -5.99 -1.84
C ALA A 64 2.67 -6.48 -0.52
N CYS A 65 2.08 -5.57 0.28
CA CYS A 65 1.39 -5.95 1.51
C CYS A 65 0.25 -6.94 1.24
N ARG A 66 -0.55 -6.71 0.18
CA ARG A 66 -1.66 -7.59 -0.17
C ARG A 66 -1.19 -8.99 -0.58
N GLU A 67 -0.15 -9.07 -1.39
CA GLU A 67 0.45 -10.33 -1.83
C GLU A 67 1.05 -11.11 -0.64
N GLN A 68 1.78 -10.41 0.24
CA GLN A 68 2.37 -11.03 1.42
C GLN A 68 1.30 -11.51 2.40
N MET A 69 0.24 -10.72 2.61
CA MET A 69 -0.94 -11.14 3.40
C MET A 69 -1.54 -12.44 2.87
N GLU A 70 -1.86 -12.50 1.58
CA GLU A 70 -2.43 -13.71 0.97
C GLU A 70 -1.52 -14.92 1.12
N THR A 71 -0.21 -14.72 1.00
CA THR A 71 0.78 -15.79 1.11
C THR A 71 0.84 -16.34 2.52
N ILE A 72 0.94 -15.46 3.52
CA ILE A 72 1.02 -15.84 4.93
C ILE A 72 -0.29 -16.51 5.37
N GLU A 73 -1.45 -15.94 5.01
CA GLU A 73 -2.75 -16.51 5.35
C GLU A 73 -2.91 -17.92 4.77
N LYS A 74 -2.61 -18.13 3.48
CA LYS A 74 -2.68 -19.46 2.86
C LYS A 74 -1.76 -20.47 3.55
N ALA A 75 -0.54 -20.05 3.92
CA ALA A 75 0.41 -20.89 4.64
C ALA A 75 -0.10 -21.27 6.04
N MET A 76 -0.57 -20.29 6.82
CA MET A 76 -1.09 -20.52 8.17
C MET A 76 -2.39 -21.34 8.16
N MET A 77 -3.29 -21.10 7.21
CA MET A 77 -4.51 -21.90 7.05
C MET A 77 -4.19 -23.38 6.82
N LYS A 78 -3.20 -23.66 5.95
CA LYS A 78 -2.74 -25.03 5.69
C LYS A 78 -2.11 -25.66 6.93
N GLN A 79 -1.33 -24.89 7.69
CA GLN A 79 -0.68 -25.35 8.92
C GLN A 79 -1.68 -25.64 10.05
N GLU A 80 -2.70 -24.81 10.22
CA GLU A 80 -3.69 -24.90 11.30
C GLU A 80 -4.94 -25.73 10.93
N GLY A 81 -4.96 -26.28 9.72
CA GLY A 81 -6.06 -27.13 9.23
C GLY A 81 -7.39 -26.38 9.06
N VAL A 82 -7.34 -25.07 8.83
CA VAL A 82 -8.52 -24.22 8.62
C VAL A 82 -9.07 -24.49 7.22
N THR A 83 -10.05 -25.39 7.14
CA THR A 83 -10.63 -25.90 5.88
C THR A 83 -12.13 -25.63 5.80
N GLU A 84 -12.70 -25.74 4.60
CA GLU A 84 -14.17 -25.66 4.42
C GLU A 84 -14.91 -26.78 5.18
N ALA A 85 -14.28 -27.93 5.40
CA ALA A 85 -14.85 -28.99 6.25
C ALA A 85 -14.98 -28.54 7.71
N LEU A 86 -13.97 -27.83 8.24
CA LEU A 86 -14.05 -27.22 9.57
C LEU A 86 -15.18 -26.17 9.60
N LYS A 87 -15.31 -25.36 8.56
CA LYS A 87 -16.37 -24.35 8.46
C LYS A 87 -17.77 -24.93 8.46
N ALA A 88 -17.97 -26.07 7.82
CA ALA A 88 -19.25 -26.78 7.80
C ALA A 88 -19.59 -27.43 9.16
N ALA A 89 -18.58 -27.90 9.89
CA ALA A 89 -18.76 -28.53 11.20
C ALA A 89 -18.87 -27.51 12.35
N ASP A 90 -18.08 -26.44 12.32
CA ASP A 90 -18.04 -25.37 13.32
C ASP A 90 -17.68 -24.02 12.66
N GLN A 91 -18.71 -23.33 12.19
CA GLN A 91 -18.56 -22.04 11.53
C GLN A 91 -17.92 -20.98 12.45
N MET A 92 -18.28 -20.96 13.74
CA MET A 92 -17.76 -19.95 14.67
C MET A 92 -16.31 -20.23 15.05
N GLY A 93 -15.94 -21.50 15.21
CA GLY A 93 -14.54 -21.91 15.38
C GLY A 93 -13.70 -21.58 14.16
N TRP A 94 -14.23 -21.79 12.95
CA TRP A 94 -13.56 -21.40 11.71
C TRP A 94 -13.32 -19.88 11.63
N VAL A 95 -14.34 -19.05 11.91
CA VAL A 95 -14.20 -17.58 11.92
C VAL A 95 -13.16 -17.15 12.95
N ARG A 96 -13.19 -17.72 14.16
CA ARG A 96 -12.21 -17.39 15.21
C ARG A 96 -10.78 -17.69 14.77
N ARG A 97 -10.53 -18.85 14.15
CA ARG A 97 -9.19 -19.21 13.65
C ARG A 97 -8.77 -18.32 12.49
N MET A 98 -9.66 -18.05 11.54
CA MET A 98 -9.37 -17.19 10.41
C MET A 98 -9.00 -15.77 10.87
N ASN A 99 -9.73 -15.21 11.84
CA ASN A 99 -9.42 -13.90 12.41
C ASN A 99 -8.07 -13.87 13.13
N SER A 100 -7.73 -14.94 13.86
CA SER A 100 -6.43 -15.09 14.53
C SER A 100 -5.28 -15.12 13.51
N ILE A 101 -5.44 -15.90 12.43
CA ILE A 101 -4.48 -15.98 11.33
C ILE A 101 -4.31 -14.62 10.67
N HIS A 102 -5.42 -13.95 10.31
CA HIS A 102 -5.42 -12.63 9.68
C HIS A 102 -4.68 -11.60 10.55
N SER A 103 -4.97 -11.57 11.86
CA SER A 103 -4.32 -10.63 12.78
C SER A 103 -2.81 -10.84 12.86
N ARG A 104 -2.34 -12.09 12.89
CA ARG A 104 -0.90 -12.42 12.96
C ARG A 104 -0.19 -12.15 11.64
N ALA A 105 -0.85 -12.44 10.51
CA ALA A 105 -0.35 -12.11 9.19
C ALA A 105 -0.21 -10.60 9.04
N GLU A 106 -1.23 -9.85 9.45
CA GLU A 106 -1.23 -8.39 9.39
C GLU A 106 -0.12 -7.79 10.24
N GLU A 107 0.09 -8.27 11.47
CA GLU A 107 1.20 -7.80 12.31
C GLU A 107 2.56 -7.97 11.62
N THR A 108 2.79 -9.12 10.98
CA THR A 108 4.03 -9.40 10.23
C THR A 108 4.21 -8.42 9.06
N VAL A 109 3.16 -8.24 8.25
CA VAL A 109 3.20 -7.39 7.06
C VAL A 109 3.39 -5.91 7.42
N LEU A 110 2.72 -5.44 8.48
CA LEU A 110 2.87 -4.07 8.95
C LEU A 110 4.30 -3.79 9.43
N HIS A 111 4.87 -4.73 10.18
CA HIS A 111 6.25 -4.63 10.65
C HIS A 111 7.22 -4.53 9.47
N ASP A 112 7.18 -5.50 8.55
CA ASP A 112 8.17 -5.65 7.50
C ASP A 112 8.10 -4.56 6.42
N LEU A 113 6.88 -4.23 5.95
CA LEU A 113 6.72 -3.36 4.78
C LEU A 113 6.34 -1.92 5.14
N ILE A 114 5.68 -1.69 6.28
CA ILE A 114 5.21 -0.36 6.64
C ILE A 114 6.18 0.35 7.58
N TYR A 115 6.67 -0.32 8.62
CA TYR A 115 7.49 0.31 9.64
C TYR A 115 9.00 0.20 9.38
N ASP A 116 9.46 -0.97 8.96
CA ASP A 116 10.89 -1.21 8.74
C ASP A 116 11.35 -0.94 7.31
N GLY A 117 10.52 -1.26 6.30
CA GLY A 117 10.78 -1.02 4.88
C GLY A 117 10.98 0.44 4.48
#